data_AF-A0A409XB60-F1
#
_entry.id   AF-A0A409XB60-F1
#
_cell.length_a   1.000
_cell.length_b   1.000
_cell.length_c   1.000
_cell.angle_alpha   90.00
_cell.angle_beta   90.00
_cell.angle_gamma   90.00
#
_symmetry.space_group_name_H-M   'P 1'
#
loop_
_entity.id
_entity.type
_entity.pdbx_description
1 polymer ?
#
loop_
_entity_poly.entity_id
_entity_poly.type
_entity_poly.pdbx_seq_one_letter_code
_entity_poly.pdbx_strand_id
1 'polypeptide(L)'
;MSSSLAVWSAIAAALLTVQALLLVAIPRLLLFLSNSDSHALSPLELFLSQHFAISLGVLAFAVLFNIPSAPSPLPSPVETVPTQPLLYPLTIGSTLSAFVAWNSDDVGTLASVFFFFSLTISLWGLWEIIFANSASFSKTTGTDKHTSSFIFGNKAAASSVKKNLKTK
;
A
#
# COMPACT_ATOMS: atom_id res chain seq x y z
N MET A 1 -5.58 -22.08 12.40
CA MET A 1 -4.37 -21.24 12.34
C MET A 1 -4.64 -19.81 11.85
N SER A 2 -5.71 -19.54 11.09
CA SER A 2 -6.05 -18.18 10.61
C SER A 2 -6.55 -17.22 11.70
N SER A 3 -7.27 -17.71 12.72
CA SER A 3 -7.84 -16.87 13.78
C SER A 3 -6.79 -16.21 14.67
N SER A 4 -5.78 -16.96 15.12
CA SER A 4 -4.69 -16.42 15.95
C SER A 4 -3.88 -15.37 15.20
N LEU A 5 -3.57 -15.62 13.92
CA LEU A 5 -2.82 -14.67 13.08
C LEU A 5 -3.59 -13.36 12.90
N ALA A 6 -4.91 -13.43 12.66
CA ALA A 6 -5.75 -12.24 12.55
C ALA A 6 -5.77 -11.43 13.84
N VAL A 7 -5.89 -12.08 15.00
CA VAL A 7 -5.86 -11.41 16.32
C VAL A 7 -4.51 -10.72 16.56
N TRP A 8 -3.39 -11.42 16.33
CA TRP A 8 -2.05 -10.83 16.49
C TRP A 8 -1.79 -9.68 15.52
N SER A 9 -2.26 -9.79 14.28
CA SER A 9 -2.16 -8.71 13.28
C SER A 9 -2.99 -7.49 13.68
N ALA A 10 -4.19 -7.69 14.22
CA ALA A 10 -5.04 -6.60 14.72
C ALA A 10 -4.41 -5.90 15.94
N ILE A 11 -3.83 -6.66 16.87
CA ILE A 11 -3.10 -6.10 18.02
C ILE A 11 -1.89 -5.29 17.54
N ALA A 12 -1.10 -5.82 16.60
CA ALA A 12 0.04 -5.11 16.04
C ALA A 12 -0.38 -3.81 15.35
N ALA A 13 -1.43 -3.83 14.52
CA ALA A 13 -1.98 -2.63 13.90
C ALA A 13 -2.48 -1.62 14.94
N ALA A 14 -3.15 -2.06 16.01
CA ALA A 14 -3.59 -1.18 17.08
C ALA A 14 -2.40 -0.49 17.78
N LEU A 15 -1.34 -1.23 18.11
CA LEU A 15 -0.13 -0.68 18.73
C LEU A 15 0.57 0.33 17.82
N LEU A 16 0.71 0.02 16.52
CA LEU A 16 1.28 0.94 15.53
C LEU A 16 0.46 2.22 15.40
N THR A 17 -0.87 2.11 15.45
CA THR A 17 -1.78 3.27 15.38
C THR A 17 -1.66 4.14 16.63
N VAL A 18 -1.60 3.54 17.82
CA VAL A 18 -1.38 4.26 19.08
C VAL A 18 -0.03 4.99 19.04
N GLN A 19 1.03 4.32 18.59
CA GLN A 19 2.35 4.94 18.46
C GLN A 19 2.35 6.11 17.47
N ALA A 20 1.70 5.96 16.31
CA ALA A 20 1.54 7.04 15.33
C ALA A 20 0.78 8.23 15.93
N LEU A 21 -0.33 7.97 16.65
CA LEU A 21 -1.12 9.02 17.29
C LEU A 21 -0.32 9.78 18.36
N LEU A 22 0.45 9.07 19.18
CA LEU A 22 1.28 9.69 20.21
C LEU A 22 2.33 10.64 19.60
N LEU A 23 2.95 10.24 18.49
CA LEU A 23 3.93 11.07 17.80
C LEU A 23 3.31 12.33 17.17
N VAL A 24 2.11 12.22 16.61
CA VAL A 24 1.38 13.39 16.05
C VAL A 24 0.87 14.31 17.15
N ALA A 25 0.23 13.77 18.18
CA ALA A 25 -0.45 14.55 19.21
C ALA A 25 0.53 15.14 20.24
N ILE A 26 1.58 14.41 20.58
CA ILE A 26 2.53 14.78 21.63
C ILE A 26 3.97 14.54 21.13
N PRO A 27 4.44 15.28 20.10
CA PRO A 27 5.83 15.14 19.63
C PRO A 27 6.83 15.47 20.74
N ARG A 28 6.44 16.29 21.73
CA ARG A 28 7.24 16.63 22.92
C ARG A 28 7.50 15.45 23.85
N LEU A 29 6.75 14.35 23.71
CA LEU A 29 7.01 13.12 24.43
C LEU A 29 8.39 12.54 24.06
N LEU A 30 8.88 12.80 22.85
CA LEU A 30 10.25 12.46 22.45
C LEU A 30 11.30 13.17 23.32
N LEU A 31 11.10 14.46 23.62
CA LEU A 31 12.01 15.22 24.48
C LEU A 31 12.01 14.66 25.91
N PHE A 32 10.81 14.36 26.42
CA PHE A 32 10.65 13.73 27.74
C PHE A 32 11.37 12.37 27.83
N LEU A 33 11.22 11.51 26.81
CA LEU A 33 11.91 10.22 26.77
C LEU A 33 13.42 10.34 26.57
N SER A 34 13.88 11.37 25.85
CA SER A 34 15.31 11.59 25.58
C SER A 34 16.08 12.17 26.76
N ASN A 35 15.38 12.57 27.84
CA ASN A 35 15.96 13.26 29.00
C ASN A 35 16.83 14.45 28.59
N SER A 36 16.40 15.19 27.57
CA SER A 36 17.11 16.38 27.10
C SER A 36 16.79 17.58 27.97
N ASP A 37 17.80 18.39 28.30
CA ASP A 37 17.60 19.69 28.96
C ASP A 37 16.93 20.74 28.05
N SER A 38 16.66 20.39 26.79
CA SER A 38 16.02 21.26 25.83
C SER A 38 14.50 21.32 26.06
N HIS A 39 13.98 22.53 26.28
CA HIS A 39 12.53 22.76 26.47
C HIS A 39 11.74 22.91 25.15
N ALA A 40 12.42 22.90 24.00
CA ALA A 40 11.84 23.08 22.68
C ALA A 40 12.30 22.00 21.70
N LEU A 41 11.38 21.53 20.87
CA LEU A 41 11.67 20.60 19.77
C LEU A 41 12.44 21.33 18.69
N SER A 42 13.50 20.70 18.18
CA SER A 42 14.13 21.19 16.96
C SER A 42 13.19 20.97 15.76
N PRO A 43 13.27 21.84 14.74
CA PRO A 43 12.48 21.66 13.52
C PRO A 43 12.74 20.31 12.82
N LEU A 44 13.98 19.82 12.91
CA LEU A 44 14.37 18.52 12.37
C LEU A 44 13.66 17.36 13.08
N GLU A 45 13.61 17.39 14.41
CA GLU A 45 12.92 16.36 15.21
C GLU A 45 11.43 16.36 14.93
N LEU A 46 10.82 17.54 14.81
CA LEU A 46 9.40 17.67 14.48
C LEU A 46 9.10 17.08 13.10
N PHE A 47 9.90 17.45 12.09
CA PHE A 47 9.77 16.94 10.73
C PHE A 47 9.90 15.41 10.68
N LEU A 48 10.94 14.86 11.31
CA LEU A 48 11.17 13.42 11.33
C LEU A 48 10.04 12.69 12.09
N SER A 49 9.58 13.25 13.21
CA SER A 49 8.47 12.69 14.00
C SER A 49 7.18 12.62 13.18
N GLN A 50 6.85 13.67 12.43
CA GLN A 50 5.67 13.70 11.57
C GLN A 50 5.73 12.64 10.46
N HIS A 51 6.85 12.55 9.74
CA HIS A 51 7.00 11.55 8.68
C HIS A 51 7.07 10.12 9.21
N PHE A 52 7.65 9.91 10.39
CA PHE A 52 7.64 8.62 11.06
C PHE A 52 6.24 8.22 11.54
N ALA A 53 5.44 9.18 12.02
CA ALA A 53 4.06 8.91 12.37
C ALA A 53 3.22 8.51 11.15
N ILE A 54 3.41 9.19 10.01
CA ILE A 54 2.76 8.82 8.75
C ILE A 54 3.15 7.41 8.32
N SER A 55 4.44 7.06 8.38
CA SER A 55 4.90 5.71 7.98
C SER A 55 4.34 4.61 8.87
N LEU A 56 4.26 4.84 10.19
CA LEU A 56 3.63 3.91 11.13
C LEU A 56 2.13 3.75 10.89
N GLY A 57 1.41 4.84 10.61
CA GLY A 57 -0.01 4.80 10.26
C GLY A 57 -0.27 4.04 8.97
N VAL A 58 0.58 4.23 7.96
CA VAL A 58 0.53 3.49 6.68
C VAL A 58 0.80 2.00 6.90
N LEU A 59 1.76 1.66 7.75
CA LEU A 59 2.05 0.27 8.09
C LEU A 59 0.88 -0.38 8.84
N ALA A 60 0.25 0.33 9.77
CA ALA A 60 -0.94 -0.15 10.46
C ALA A 60 -2.09 -0.42 9.48
N PHE A 61 -2.33 0.50 8.55
CA PHE A 61 -3.30 0.32 7.46
C PHE A 61 -2.93 -0.90 6.60
N ALA A 62 -1.68 -1.01 6.16
CA ALA A 62 -1.23 -2.14 5.37
C ALA A 62 -1.47 -3.48 6.08
N VAL A 63 -1.20 -3.57 7.38
CA VAL A 63 -1.44 -4.78 8.17
C VAL A 63 -2.93 -5.11 8.22
N LEU A 64 -3.81 -4.13 8.48
CA LEU A 64 -5.26 -4.36 8.56
C LEU A 64 -5.88 -4.83 7.24
N PHE A 65 -5.47 -4.24 6.12
CA PHE A 65 -6.05 -4.56 4.81
C PHE A 65 -5.48 -5.84 4.19
N ASN A 66 -4.35 -6.33 4.68
CA ASN A 66 -3.71 -7.55 4.19
C ASN A 66 -3.83 -8.74 5.14
N ILE A 67 -4.70 -8.68 6.16
CA ILE A 67 -4.98 -9.82 7.01
C ILE A 67 -5.58 -10.94 6.14
N PRO A 68 -4.98 -12.14 6.10
CA PRO A 68 -5.57 -13.29 5.41
C PRO A 68 -6.90 -13.63 6.08
N SER A 69 -8.00 -13.13 5.53
CA SER A 69 -9.33 -13.52 5.97
C SER A 69 -9.58 -14.95 5.54
N ALA A 70 -10.28 -15.73 6.38
CA ALA A 70 -10.59 -17.13 6.08
C ALA A 70 -11.19 -17.25 4.66
N PRO A 71 -10.86 -18.32 3.90
CA PRO A 71 -11.35 -18.48 2.54
C PRO A 71 -12.87 -18.37 2.54
N SER A 72 -13.40 -17.47 1.70
CA SER A 72 -14.83 -17.33 1.49
C SER A 72 -15.41 -18.72 1.15
N PRO A 73 -16.51 -19.14 1.78
CA PRO A 73 -17.14 -20.43 1.47
C PRO A 73 -17.72 -20.48 0.04
N LEU A 74 -17.76 -19.33 -0.65
CA LEU A 74 -18.19 -19.21 -2.03
C LEU A 74 -16.96 -19.20 -2.95
N PRO A 75 -16.86 -20.09 -3.95
CA PRO A 75 -15.83 -20.01 -4.96
C PRO A 75 -16.01 -18.70 -5.74
N SER A 76 -15.14 -17.72 -5.50
CA SER A 76 -15.12 -16.51 -6.32
C SER A 76 -14.55 -16.87 -7.70
N PRO A 77 -15.30 -16.72 -8.79
CA PRO A 77 -14.80 -16.99 -10.15
C PRO A 77 -13.86 -15.89 -10.65
N VAL A 78 -13.57 -14.89 -9.82
CA VAL A 78 -12.65 -13.81 -10.15
C VAL A 78 -11.26 -14.29 -9.73
N GLU A 79 -10.50 -14.75 -10.72
CA GLU A 79 -9.04 -14.82 -10.64
C GLU A 79 -8.55 -13.39 -10.42
N THR A 80 -8.48 -12.96 -9.16
CA THR A 80 -8.01 -11.63 -8.80
C THR A 80 -6.54 -11.57 -9.19
N VAL A 81 -6.22 -10.73 -10.17
CA VAL A 81 -4.83 -10.42 -10.52
C VAL A 81 -4.11 -10.09 -9.21
N PRO A 82 -2.97 -10.73 -8.91
CA PRO A 82 -2.27 -10.53 -7.65
C PRO A 82 -1.75 -9.10 -7.58
N THR A 83 -2.54 -8.20 -7.01
CA THR A 83 -2.10 -6.84 -6.68
C THR A 83 -1.17 -6.91 -5.49
N GLN A 84 -0.05 -6.19 -5.55
CA GLN A 84 0.87 -6.13 -4.42
C GLN A 84 0.15 -5.56 -3.19
N PRO A 85 0.18 -6.26 -2.05
CA PRO A 85 -0.57 -5.90 -0.84
C PRO A 85 -0.23 -4.50 -0.30
N LEU A 86 1.00 -4.04 -0.56
CA LEU A 86 1.51 -2.76 -0.08
C LEU A 86 1.30 -1.61 -1.06
N LEU A 87 0.78 -1.86 -2.26
CA LEU A 87 0.70 -0.85 -3.33
C LEU A 87 -0.15 0.36 -2.91
N TYR A 88 -1.38 0.10 -2.48
CA TYR A 88 -2.30 1.14 -2.02
C TYR A 88 -1.79 1.90 -0.78
N PRO A 89 -1.44 1.24 0.35
CA PRO A 89 -0.97 1.96 1.53
C PRO A 89 0.28 2.79 1.25
N LEU A 90 1.25 2.25 0.50
CA LEU A 90 2.51 2.94 0.23
C LEU A 90 2.31 4.14 -0.70
N THR A 91 1.42 4.04 -1.70
CA THR A 91 1.07 5.17 -2.57
C THR A 91 0.38 6.28 -1.79
N ILE A 92 -0.58 5.96 -0.94
CA ILE A 92 -1.28 6.94 -0.10
C ILE A 92 -0.31 7.61 0.88
N GLY A 93 0.51 6.80 1.55
CA GLY A 93 1.50 7.26 2.52
C GLY A 93 2.58 8.17 1.95
N SER A 94 3.12 7.80 0.79
CA SER A 94 4.12 8.60 0.08
C SER A 94 3.54 9.91 -0.46
N THR A 95 2.28 9.90 -0.93
CA THR A 95 1.58 11.12 -1.36
C THR A 95 1.36 12.09 -0.20
N LEU A 96 0.88 11.58 0.94
CA LEU A 96 0.68 12.39 2.16
C LEU A 96 2.02 12.93 2.67
N SER A 97 3.06 12.10 2.69
CA SER A 97 4.41 12.50 3.09
C SER A 97 5.00 13.58 2.18
N ALA A 98 4.81 13.46 0.86
CA ALA A 98 5.22 14.50 -0.09
C ALA A 98 4.46 15.81 0.18
N PHE A 99 3.13 15.75 0.37
CA PHE A 99 2.34 16.94 0.65
C PHE A 99 2.78 17.65 1.93
N VAL A 100 3.00 16.91 3.02
CA VAL A 100 3.48 17.47 4.29
C VAL A 100 4.88 18.06 4.13
N ALA A 101 5.79 17.37 3.44
CA ALA A 101 7.15 17.85 3.23
C ALA A 101 7.21 19.13 2.38
N TRP A 102 6.31 19.29 1.41
CA TRP A 102 6.20 20.51 0.60
C TRP A 102 5.74 21.72 1.42
N ASN A 103 4.91 21.50 2.44
CA ASN A 103 4.41 22.57 3.31
C ASN A 103 5.33 22.86 4.51
N SER A 104 6.49 22.19 4.60
CA SER A 104 7.42 22.32 5.72
C SER A 104 8.63 23.18 5.33
N ASP A 105 8.66 24.44 5.76
CA ASP A 105 9.75 25.36 5.44
C ASP A 105 10.93 25.28 6.44
N ASP A 106 10.73 24.69 7.61
CA ASP A 106 11.66 24.83 8.73
C ASP A 106 12.98 24.03 8.61
N VAL A 107 13.06 23.09 7.65
CA VAL A 107 14.18 22.13 7.53
C VAL A 107 15.04 22.36 6.28
N GLY A 108 14.78 23.44 5.54
CA GLY A 108 15.54 23.84 4.36
C GLY A 108 15.58 22.77 3.27
N THR A 109 16.78 22.49 2.74
CA THR A 109 16.97 21.60 1.58
C THR A 109 16.56 20.14 1.84
N LEU A 110 16.55 19.70 3.10
CA LEU A 110 16.15 18.33 3.44
C LEU A 110 14.69 18.05 3.10
N ALA A 111 13.81 19.01 3.38
CA ALA A 111 12.39 18.92 3.06
C ALA A 111 12.16 18.78 1.54
N SER A 112 12.89 19.55 0.73
CA SER A 112 12.81 19.48 -0.73
C SER A 112 13.30 18.13 -1.27
N VAL A 113 14.43 17.62 -0.78
CA VAL A 113 14.95 16.30 -1.21
C VAL A 113 13.98 15.19 -0.84
N PHE A 114 13.48 15.19 0.40
CA PHE A 114 12.50 14.21 0.86
C PHE A 114 11.18 14.27 0.08
N PHE A 115 10.72 15.47 -0.28
CA PHE A 115 9.59 15.69 -1.16
C PHE A 115 9.78 15.03 -2.53
N PHE A 116 10.92 15.25 -3.21
CA PHE A 116 11.16 14.67 -4.53
C PHE A 116 11.18 13.13 -4.51
N PHE A 117 11.81 12.53 -3.49
CA PHE A 117 11.80 11.07 -3.34
C PHE A 117 10.39 10.53 -3.08
N SER A 118 9.66 11.15 -2.14
CA SER A 118 8.29 10.74 -1.79
C SER A 118 7.33 10.91 -2.97
N LEU A 119 7.48 11.98 -3.75
CA LEU A 119 6.71 12.24 -4.96
C LEU A 119 7.00 11.20 -6.04
N THR A 120 8.26 10.84 -6.25
CA THR A 120 8.65 9.83 -7.25
C THR A 120 8.01 8.47 -6.93
N ILE A 121 8.06 8.06 -5.65
CA ILE A 121 7.43 6.83 -5.17
C ILE A 121 5.90 6.89 -5.35
N SER A 122 5.28 8.01 -5.00
CA SER A 122 3.84 8.23 -5.16
C SER A 122 3.40 8.16 -6.62
N LEU A 123 4.12 8.84 -7.53
CA LEU A 123 3.83 8.83 -8.96
C LEU A 123 4.00 7.43 -9.56
N TRP A 124 5.03 6.70 -9.15
CA TRP A 124 5.23 5.32 -9.58
C TRP A 124 4.10 4.40 -9.07
N GLY A 125 3.72 4.53 -7.80
CA GLY A 125 2.60 3.78 -7.23
C GLY A 125 1.26 4.10 -7.89
N LEU A 126 1.01 5.38 -8.19
CA LEU A 126 -0.19 5.82 -8.90
C LEU A 126 -0.23 5.29 -10.33
N TRP A 127 0.92 5.30 -11.02
CA TRP A 127 1.06 4.68 -12.33
C TRP A 127 0.69 3.19 -12.28
N GLU A 128 1.26 2.43 -11.34
CA GLU A 128 0.91 1.02 -11.14
C GLU A 128 -0.58 0.84 -10.83
N ILE A 129 -1.20 1.66 -9.96
CA ILE A 129 -2.65 1.54 -9.67
C ILE A 129 -3.51 1.76 -10.92
N ILE A 130 -3.16 2.73 -11.76
CA ILE A 130 -3.92 3.06 -12.97
C ILE A 130 -3.73 1.97 -14.05
N PHE A 131 -2.51 1.47 -14.21
CA PHE A 131 -2.16 0.60 -15.34
C PHE A 131 -2.06 -0.89 -15.01
N ALA A 132 -2.01 -1.29 -13.73
CA ALA A 132 -1.87 -2.70 -13.34
C ALA A 132 -3.03 -3.59 -13.81
N ASN A 133 -4.21 -3.01 -14.06
CA ASN A 133 -5.38 -3.75 -14.58
C ASN A 133 -5.67 -3.48 -16.06
N SER A 134 -4.69 -2.98 -16.82
CA SER A 134 -4.88 -2.76 -18.27
C SER A 134 -4.92 -4.07 -19.08
N ALA A 135 -4.70 -5.23 -18.46
CA ALA A 135 -4.78 -6.53 -19.11
C ALA A 135 -6.24 -6.97 -19.27
N SER A 136 -6.79 -6.92 -20.48
CA SER A 136 -8.15 -7.40 -20.76
C SER A 136 -8.15 -8.90 -21.02
N PHE A 137 -8.49 -9.71 -20.02
CA PHE A 137 -8.69 -11.16 -20.22
C PHE A 137 -10.14 -11.47 -20.67
N SER A 138 -10.30 -12.42 -21.59
CA SER A 138 -11.59 -12.92 -22.05
C SER A 138 -12.26 -13.75 -20.96
N LYS A 139 -13.44 -13.33 -20.49
CA LYS A 139 -14.26 -14.07 -19.49
C LYS A 139 -14.68 -15.46 -19.95
N THR A 140 -14.69 -15.71 -21.26
CA THR A 140 -15.18 -16.96 -21.86
C THR A 140 -14.05 -17.97 -22.10
N THR A 141 -12.83 -17.51 -22.34
CA THR A 141 -11.69 -18.36 -22.73
C THR A 141 -10.47 -18.24 -21.83
N GLY A 142 -10.47 -17.32 -20.85
CA GLY A 142 -9.34 -17.04 -19.97
C GLY A 142 -8.11 -16.47 -20.70
N THR A 143 -8.22 -16.19 -21.99
CA THR A 143 -7.12 -15.76 -22.85
C THR A 143 -7.02 -14.23 -22.83
N ASP A 144 -5.80 -13.70 -22.82
CA ASP A 144 -5.57 -12.27 -23.03
C ASP A 144 -6.17 -11.82 -24.37
N LYS A 145 -7.06 -10.82 -24.33
CA LYS A 145 -7.73 -10.31 -25.53
C LYS A 145 -6.76 -9.58 -26.44
N HIS A 146 -5.69 -8.99 -25.91
CA HIS A 146 -4.70 -8.28 -26.72
C HIS A 146 -3.90 -9.25 -27.59
N THR A 147 -3.68 -10.47 -27.14
CA THR A 147 -3.04 -11.54 -27.95
C THR A 147 -4.04 -12.32 -28.83
N SER A 148 -5.34 -12.20 -28.58
CA SER A 148 -6.38 -12.88 -29.39
C SER A 148 -6.54 -12.31 -30.81
N SER A 149 -6.09 -11.08 -31.06
CA SER A 149 -6.10 -10.42 -32.37
C SER A 149 -4.82 -10.63 -33.18
N PHE A 150 -3.82 -11.34 -32.64
CA PHE A 150 -2.56 -11.55 -33.34
C PHE A 150 -2.74 -12.48 -34.55
N ILE A 151 -1.93 -12.31 -35.59
CA ILE A 151 -2.07 -12.99 -36.90
C ILE A 151 -2.04 -14.54 -36.77
N PHE A 152 -1.42 -15.07 -35.72
CA PHE A 152 -1.42 -16.49 -35.37
C PHE A 152 -2.37 -16.79 -34.18
N GLY A 153 -3.58 -16.23 -34.23
CA GLY A 153 -4.56 -16.31 -33.15
C GLY A 153 -4.69 -17.72 -32.57
N ASN A 154 -4.66 -17.81 -31.24
CA ASN A 154 -4.63 -19.06 -30.47
C ASN A 154 -5.97 -19.81 -30.48
N LYS A 155 -6.45 -20.17 -31.68
CA LYS A 155 -7.73 -20.87 -31.90
C LYS A 155 -7.73 -22.27 -31.28
N ALA A 156 -6.56 -22.92 -31.21
CA ALA A 156 -6.41 -24.25 -30.64
C ALA A 156 -6.60 -24.27 -29.11
N ALA A 157 -6.01 -23.32 -28.37
CA ALA A 157 -6.21 -23.24 -26.92
C ALA A 157 -7.63 -22.77 -26.56
N ALA A 158 -8.21 -21.84 -27.31
CA ALA A 158 -9.60 -21.42 -27.09
C ALA A 158 -10.61 -22.57 -27.33
N SER A 159 -10.33 -23.43 -28.32
CA SER A 159 -11.12 -24.62 -28.63
C SER A 159 -11.09 -25.66 -27.51
N SER A 160 -9.91 -25.97 -26.96
CA SER A 160 -9.76 -26.96 -25.89
C SER A 160 -10.43 -26.50 -24.59
N VAL A 161 -10.31 -25.21 -24.23
CA VAL A 161 -11.00 -24.61 -23.09
C VAL A 161 -12.52 -24.66 -23.27
N LYS A 162 -13.04 -24.30 -24.44
CA LYS A 162 -14.48 -24.36 -24.75
C LYS A 162 -15.02 -25.79 -24.74
N LYS A 163 -14.21 -26.78 -25.12
CA LYS A 163 -14.58 -28.20 -25.06
C LYS A 163 -14.69 -28.68 -23.61
N ASN A 164 -13.71 -28.36 -22.76
CA ASN A 164 -13.74 -28.72 -21.34
C ASN A 164 -14.92 -28.06 -20.59
N LEU A 165 -15.30 -26.84 -20.95
CA LEU A 165 -16.47 -26.15 -20.39
C LEU A 165 -17.82 -26.78 -20.77
N LYS A 166 -17.90 -27.53 -21.87
CA LYS A 166 -19.12 -28.25 -22.28
C LYS A 166 -19.22 -29.66 -21.71
N THR A 167 -18.11 -30.19 -21.18
CA THR A 167 -18.04 -31.55 -20.63
C THR A 167 -18.27 -31.57 -19.11
N LYS A 168 -18.17 -30.43 -18.44
CA LYS A 168 -18.73 -30.20 -17.11
C LYS A 168 -20.19 -29.76 -17.22
#